data_AF-A0A8T5NW43-F1
#
_entry.id   AF-A0A8T5NW43-F1
#
_cell.length_a   1.000
_cell.length_b   1.000
_cell.length_c   1.000
_cell.angle_alpha   90.00
_cell.angle_beta   90.00
_cell.angle_gamma   90.00
#
_symmetry.space_group_name_H-M   'P 1'
#
loop_
_entity.id
_entity.type
_entity.pdbx_description
1 polymer ?
#
loop_
_entity_poly.entity_id
_entity_poly.type
_entity_poly.pdbx_seq_one_letter_code
_entity_poly.pdbx_strand_id
1 'polypeptide(L)' 'GREGLMDVALKTKVSGYMQRRLINALQDLKVNSDWTVKDSEGTIIQFVPGEDGIDPSKSDYGTLDRKLKTE' A
#
# COMPACT_ATOMS: atom_id res chain seq x y z
N GLY A 1 -18.72 0.59 29.86
CA GLY A 1 -18.92 -0.81 29.44
C GLY A 1 -19.57 -0.93 28.07
N ARG A 2 -20.82 -0.45 27.91
CA ARG A 2 -21.59 -0.57 26.66
C ARG A 2 -21.16 0.43 25.56
N GLU A 3 -20.69 1.62 25.96
CA GLU A 3 -20.21 2.65 25.03
C GLU A 3 -18.93 2.24 24.30
N GLY A 4 -17.99 1.58 24.99
CA GLY A 4 -16.73 1.11 24.37
C GLY A 4 -16.93 0.05 23.28
N LEU A 5 -17.92 -0.84 23.44
CA LEU A 5 -18.27 -1.83 22.41
C LEU A 5 -19.01 -1.19 21.23
N MET A 6 -19.85 -0.19 21.47
CA MET A 6 -20.51 0.57 20.40
C MET A 6 -19.52 1.37 19.57
N ASP A 7 -18.54 2.02 20.20
CA ASP A 7 -17.54 2.84 19.50
C ASP A 7 -16.60 1.99 18.62
N VAL A 8 -16.22 0.79 19.09
CA VAL A 8 -15.47 -0.18 18.29
C VAL A 8 -16.29 -0.70 17.11
N ALA A 9 -17.57 -1.04 17.32
CA ALA A 9 -18.46 -1.53 16.26
C ALA A 9 -18.72 -0.46 15.17
N LEU A 10 -18.85 0.81 15.56
CA LEU A 10 -19.02 1.93 14.64
C LEU A 10 -17.73 2.24 13.85
N LYS A 11 -16.57 2.26 14.53
CA LYS A 11 -15.26 2.43 13.87
C LYS A 11 -14.98 1.33 12.86
N THR A 12 -15.35 0.09 13.17
CA THR A 12 -15.15 -1.07 12.29
C THR A 12 -15.99 -0.98 11.00
N LYS A 13 -17.25 -0.54 11.09
CA LYS A 13 -18.10 -0.38 9.89
C LYS A 13 -17.59 0.73 8.97
N VAL A 14 -17.12 1.83 9.54
CA VAL A 14 -16.57 2.97 8.78
C VAL A 14 -15.22 2.62 8.17
N SER A 15 -14.35 1.92 8.91
CA SER A 15 -13.03 1.52 8.42
C SER A 15 -13.12 0.51 7.28
N GLY A 16 -14.03 -0.46 7.33
CA GLY A 16 -14.19 -1.46 6.26
C GLY A 16 -14.68 -0.88 4.93
N TYR A 17 -15.60 0.08 4.96
CA TYR A 17 -16.06 0.77 3.74
C TYR A 17 -14.96 1.66 3.15
N MET A 18 -14.25 2.40 3.99
CA MET A 18 -13.10 3.21 3.56
C MET A 18 -12.00 2.33 2.96
N GLN A 19 -11.66 1.21 3.62
CA GLN A 19 -10.70 0.24 3.11
C GLN A 19 -11.13 -0.31 1.75
N ARG A 20 -12.40 -0.70 1.55
CA ARG A 20 -12.91 -1.16 0.25
C ARG A 20 -12.73 -0.10 -0.84
N ARG A 21 -13.07 1.15 -0.55
CA ARG A 21 -12.90 2.26 -1.50
C ARG A 21 -11.44 2.48 -1.87
N LEU A 22 -10.56 2.44 -0.88
CA LEU A 22 -9.11 2.58 -1.08
C LEU A 22 -8.55 1.42 -1.90
N ILE A 23 -8.94 0.17 -1.60
CA ILE A 23 -8.53 -1.01 -2.37
C ILE A 23 -8.99 -0.87 -3.82
N ASN A 24 -10.25 -0.56 -4.07
CA ASN A 24 -10.77 -0.43 -5.43
C ASN A 24 -10.07 0.70 -6.20
N ALA A 25 -9.75 1.82 -5.55
CA ALA A 25 -9.07 2.94 -6.19
C ALA A 25 -7.58 2.67 -6.48
N LEU A 26 -6.94 1.79 -5.72
CA LEU A 26 -5.52 1.46 -5.86
C LEU A 26 -5.27 0.14 -6.61
N GLN A 27 -6.33 -0.62 -6.91
CA GLN A 27 -6.23 -1.94 -7.53
C GLN A 27 -5.58 -1.88 -8.92
N ASP A 28 -5.83 -0.81 -9.66
CA ASP A 28 -5.40 -0.66 -11.04
C ASP A 28 -3.96 -0.14 -11.16
N LEU A 29 -3.35 0.27 -10.04
CA LEU A 29 -1.97 0.72 -9.99
C LEU A 29 -1.00 -0.46 -9.97
N LYS A 30 -0.07 -0.48 -10.94
CA LYS A 30 0.95 -1.52 -11.04
C LYS A 30 2.33 -0.95 -11.36
N VAL A 31 3.35 -1.55 -10.76
CA VAL A 31 4.76 -1.31 -11.13
C VAL A 31 5.05 -2.02 -12.46
N ASN A 32 5.49 -1.25 -13.45
CA ASN A 32 5.87 -1.76 -14.76
C ASN A 32 7.36 -2.11 -14.82
N SER A 33 7.76 -2.81 -15.89
CA SER A 33 9.15 -3.24 -16.11
C SER A 33 10.15 -2.08 -16.23
N ASP A 34 9.67 -0.87 -16.47
CA ASP A 34 10.45 0.37 -16.52
C ASP A 34 10.61 1.05 -15.16
N TRP A 35 10.25 0.37 -14.06
CA TRP A 35 10.26 0.91 -12.69
C TRP A 35 9.35 2.12 -12.49
N THR A 36 8.32 2.30 -13.33
CA THR A 36 7.30 3.33 -13.11
C THR A 36 6.00 2.70 -12.61
N VAL A 37 5.26 3.43 -11.78
CA VAL A 37 3.90 3.04 -11.37
C VAL A 37 2.94 3.64 -12.38
N LYS A 38 2.20 2.79 -13.11
CA LYS A 38 1.17 3.23 -14.04
C LYS A 38 -0.18 2.66 -13.64
N ASP A 39 -1.22 3.39 -14.01
CA ASP A 39 -2.58 2.89 -14.03
C ASP A 39 -2.79 1.92 -15.21
N SER A 40 -3.89 1.18 -15.18
CA SER A 40 -4.39 0.30 -16.24
C SER A 40 -4.49 0.98 -17.62
N GLU A 41 -4.77 2.28 -17.66
CA GLU A 41 -4.79 3.09 -18.90
C GLU A 41 -3.40 3.51 -19.40
N GLY A 42 -2.32 3.15 -18.69
CA GLY A 42 -0.95 3.49 -19.05
C GLY A 42 -0.49 4.87 -18.59
N THR A 43 -1.33 5.61 -17.87
CA THR A 43 -0.98 6.89 -17.24
C THR A 43 0.05 6.68 -16.14
N ILE A 44 1.18 7.41 -16.21
CA ILE A 44 2.24 7.37 -15.19
C ILE A 44 1.76 8.13 -13.96
N ILE A 45 1.67 7.44 -12.83
CA ILE A 45 1.30 8.01 -11.53
C ILE A 45 2.56 8.34 -10.72
N GLN A 46 3.60 7.49 -10.78
CA GLN A 46 4.91 7.75 -10.16
C GLN A 46 6.03 7.29 -11.08
N PHE A 47 7.08 8.10 -11.19
CA PHE A 47 8.29 7.77 -11.96
C PHE A 47 9.20 6.77 -11.25
N VAL A 48 9.20 6.77 -9.92
CA VAL A 48 9.95 5.85 -9.07
C VAL A 48 9.00 5.35 -7.97
N PRO A 49 8.80 4.04 -7.80
CA PRO A 49 7.92 3.50 -6.77
C PRO A 49 8.47 3.88 -5.40
N GLY A 50 7.61 4.48 -4.57
CA GLY A 50 7.97 4.90 -3.21
C GLY A 50 8.92 6.10 -3.14
N GLU A 51 9.25 6.72 -4.28
CA GLU A 51 10.29 7.77 -4.44
C GLU A 51 11.71 7.37 -3.99
N ASP A 52 11.87 6.26 -3.30
CA ASP A 52 13.11 5.68 -2.81
C ASP A 52 13.54 4.43 -3.60
N GLY A 53 12.64 3.87 -4.43
CA GLY A 53 12.89 2.64 -5.19
C GLY A 53 13.01 1.41 -4.28
N ILE A 54 12.56 1.51 -3.04
CA ILE A 54 12.67 0.46 -2.04
C ILE A 54 11.38 -0.36 -2.06
N ASP A 55 11.52 -1.67 -2.25
CA ASP A 55 10.39 -2.60 -2.09
C ASP A 55 10.02 -2.64 -0.60
N PRO A 56 8.80 -2.23 -0.20
CA PRO A 56 8.39 -2.23 1.20
C PRO A 56 8.42 -3.64 1.82
N SER A 57 8.34 -4.70 1.00
CA SER A 57 8.45 -6.09 1.43
C SER A 57 9.89 -6.52 1.73
N LYS A 58 10.88 -5.76 1.25
CA LYS A 58 12.32 -6.00 1.42
C LYS A 58 13.00 -4.93 2.29
N SER A 59 12.21 -4.02 2.84
CA SER A 59 12.70 -2.94 3.70
C SER A 59 12.18 -3.12 5.12
N ASP A 60 13.06 -2.98 6.09
CA ASP A 60 12.67 -2.86 7.49
C ASP A 60 12.90 -1.40 7.90
N TYR A 61 11.84 -0.70 8.30
CA TYR A 61 11.85 0.71 8.69
C TYR A 61 12.53 1.68 7.69
N GLY A 62 12.38 1.44 6.37
CA GLY A 62 12.97 2.30 5.33
C GLY A 62 14.47 2.06 5.09
N THR A 63 15.04 1.00 5.67
CA THR A 63 16.39 0.52 5.34
C THR A 63 16.26 -0.81 4.60
N LEU A 64 16.89 -0.93 3.43
CA LEU A 64 17.00 -2.22 2.72
C LEU A 64 17.66 -3.24 3.66
N ASP A 65 16.91 -4.27 4.05
CA ASP A 65 17.47 -5.34 4.87
C ASP A 65 18.45 -6.15 4.00
N ARG A 66 19.73 -5.78 4.07
CA ARG A 66 20.82 -6.45 3.33
C ARG A 66 21.05 -7.91 3.76
N LYS A 67 20.22 -8.49 4.62
CA LYS A 67 20.34 -9.88 5.08
C LYS A 67 19.81 -10.93 4.10
N LEU A 68 19.12 -10.54 3.02
CA LEU A 68 18.55 -11.51 2.06
C LEU A 68 19.46 -11.82 0.84
N LYS A 69 20.77 -11.52 0.90
CA LYS A 69 21.72 -11.84 -0.19
C LYS A 69 23.06 -12.44 0.29
N THR A 70 23.02 -13.34 1.26
CA THR A 70 24.14 -14.26 1.47
C THR A 70 23.58 -15.63 1.83
N GLU A 71 23.24 -16.39 0.78
CA GLU A 71 23.45 -17.83 0.61
C GLU A 71 23.18 -18.19 -0.87
#